data_AF-A0A3A8H8U1-F1
#
_entry.id   AF-A0A3A8H8U1-F1
#
_cell.length_a   1.000
_cell.length_b   1.000
_cell.length_c   1.000
_cell.angle_alpha   90.00
_cell.angle_beta   90.00
_cell.angle_gamma   90.00
#
_symmetry.space_group_name_H-M   'P 1'
#
loop_
_entity.id
_entity.type
_entity.pdbx_description
1 polymer ?
#
loop_
_entity_poly.entity_id
_entity_poly.type
_entity_poly.pdbx_seq_one_letter_code
_entity_poly.pdbx_strand_id
1 'polypeptide(L)'
;PLPAPKPDDVRHALEGDQLHATPELAEWMPPDTHVQRLMEQVGELASSPLALSASQRQEQVRQKVLDAARAYFTPEVRQRYARRLWRMAAFFENTARPLQAAMARGEARRLFHGVEEPYSRFAETLFAKVVVLAAAGAQAQAAAATGAPASGEPPAPATPERRGPGGLILP
;
A
#
# COMPACT_ATOMS: atom_id res chain seq x y z
N PRO A 1 18.98 22.57 -11.79
CA PRO A 1 17.63 22.52 -12.42
C PRO A 1 17.48 21.17 -13.13
N LEU A 2 16.27 20.59 -13.23
CA LEU A 2 16.06 19.34 -13.96
C LEU A 2 15.82 19.62 -15.45
N PRO A 3 16.21 18.71 -16.37
CA PRO A 3 15.93 18.85 -17.80
C PRO A 3 14.42 18.96 -18.09
N ALA A 4 14.06 19.58 -19.21
CA ALA A 4 12.67 19.68 -19.66
C ALA A 4 12.04 18.30 -19.91
N PRO A 5 10.72 18.13 -19.74
CA PRO A 5 10.04 16.86 -20.00
C PRO A 5 10.20 16.40 -21.44
N LYS A 6 10.25 15.08 -21.62
CA LYS A 6 10.33 14.39 -22.91
C LYS A 6 8.97 13.77 -23.25
N PRO A 7 8.67 13.50 -24.54
CA PRO A 7 7.42 12.85 -24.93
C PRO A 7 7.16 11.52 -24.20
N ASP A 8 8.18 10.68 -24.05
CA ASP A 8 8.09 9.39 -23.36
C ASP A 8 7.79 9.51 -21.85
N ASP A 9 7.95 10.70 -21.27
CA ASP A 9 7.65 10.92 -19.85
C ASP A 9 6.15 10.80 -19.57
N VAL A 10 5.29 10.95 -20.59
CA VAL A 10 3.85 10.71 -20.45
C VAL A 10 3.59 9.26 -20.05
N ARG A 11 4.25 8.30 -20.71
CA ARG A 11 4.16 6.87 -20.38
C ARG A 11 4.65 6.60 -18.96
N HIS A 12 5.76 7.21 -18.58
CA HIS A 12 6.34 7.05 -17.24
C HIS A 12 5.43 7.53 -16.10
N ALA A 13 4.58 8.54 -16.34
CA ALA A 13 3.62 8.95 -15.33
C ALA A 13 2.41 8.03 -15.19
N LEU A 14 2.07 7.31 -16.26
CA LEU A 14 1.03 6.27 -16.22
C LEU A 14 1.54 5.01 -15.53
N GLU A 15 2.85 4.80 -15.49
CA GLU A 15 3.52 3.66 -14.85
C GLU A 15 4.18 4.05 -13.51
N GLY A 16 4.04 5.30 -13.07
CA GLY A 16 4.77 5.84 -11.91
C GLY A 16 4.42 5.16 -10.58
N ASP A 17 3.29 4.46 -10.51
CA ASP A 17 2.91 3.61 -9.38
C ASP A 17 3.89 2.45 -9.16
N GLN A 18 4.48 1.91 -10.23
CA GLN A 18 5.43 0.79 -10.15
C GLN A 18 6.69 1.14 -9.34
N LEU A 19 7.04 2.42 -9.26
CA LEU A 19 8.13 2.89 -8.42
C LEU A 19 7.90 2.56 -6.94
N HIS A 20 6.65 2.56 -6.45
CA HIS A 20 6.34 2.19 -5.07
C HIS A 20 6.47 0.70 -4.77
N ALA A 21 6.57 -0.16 -5.79
CA ALA A 21 6.88 -1.59 -5.60
C ALA A 21 8.38 -1.83 -5.34
N THR A 22 9.23 -0.82 -5.52
CA THR A 22 10.65 -0.93 -5.18
C THR A 22 10.86 -0.77 -3.67
N PRO A 23 11.78 -1.53 -3.04
CA PRO A 23 12.03 -1.43 -1.61
C PRO A 23 12.33 0.00 -1.14
N GLU A 24 13.07 0.76 -1.94
CA GLU A 24 13.56 2.08 -1.58
C GLU A 24 12.45 3.15 -1.53
N LEU A 25 11.32 2.92 -2.22
CA LEU A 25 10.21 3.87 -2.32
C LEU A 25 8.93 3.34 -1.67
N ALA A 26 8.83 2.02 -1.45
CA ALA A 26 7.73 1.40 -0.71
C ALA A 26 7.50 2.08 0.65
N GLU A 27 8.59 2.44 1.34
CA GLU A 27 8.58 3.10 2.64
C GLU A 27 8.27 4.61 2.60
N TRP A 28 8.23 5.24 1.42
CA TRP A 28 7.94 6.67 1.35
C TRP A 28 6.49 6.93 1.69
N MET A 29 6.22 7.70 2.74
CA MET A 29 4.85 8.02 3.16
C MET A 29 4.55 9.50 2.98
N PRO A 30 3.27 9.87 2.73
CA PRO A 30 2.84 11.24 2.91
C PRO A 30 3.01 11.67 4.38
N PRO A 31 3.05 12.98 4.68
CA PRO A 31 3.10 13.45 6.06
C PRO A 31 1.87 13.00 6.86
N ASP A 32 2.08 12.70 8.14
CA ASP A 32 1.04 12.15 9.03
C ASP A 32 -0.24 12.99 9.06
N THR A 33 -0.12 14.33 9.04
CA THR A 33 -1.29 15.22 9.04
C THR A 33 -2.17 15.04 7.81
N HIS A 34 -1.61 14.70 6.66
CA HIS A 34 -2.37 14.45 5.43
C HIS A 34 -2.92 13.02 5.41
N VAL A 35 -2.18 12.07 5.99
CA VAL A 35 -2.65 10.70 6.20
C VAL A 35 -3.88 10.70 7.11
N GLN A 36 -3.81 11.35 8.28
CA GLN A 36 -4.92 11.45 9.24
C GLN A 36 -6.18 12.02 8.59
N ARG A 37 -6.05 13.17 7.90
CA ARG A 37 -7.17 13.78 7.18
C ARG A 37 -7.78 12.86 6.13
N LEU A 38 -6.95 12.14 5.37
CA LEU A 38 -7.46 11.18 4.39
C LEU A 38 -8.20 10.01 5.08
N MET A 39 -7.66 9.49 6.18
CA MET A 39 -8.32 8.41 6.93
C MET A 39 -9.65 8.85 7.54
N GLU A 40 -9.74 10.09 8.05
CA GLU A 40 -11.00 10.68 8.52
C GLU A 40 -12.04 10.71 7.38
N GLN A 41 -11.67 11.25 6.22
CA GLN A 41 -12.56 11.32 5.05
C GLN A 41 -12.99 9.94 4.53
N VAL A 42 -12.10 8.94 4.58
CA VAL A 42 -12.43 7.56 4.20
C VAL A 42 -13.33 6.90 5.25
N GLY A 43 -13.11 7.18 6.54
CA GLY A 43 -13.96 6.71 7.64
C GLY A 43 -15.39 7.25 7.54
N GLU A 44 -15.55 8.53 7.19
CA GLU A 44 -16.86 9.15 6.96
C GLU A 44 -17.67 8.45 5.87
N LEU A 45 -17.00 7.94 4.81
CA LEU A 45 -17.66 7.16 3.76
C LEU A 45 -18.21 5.82 4.28
N ALA A 46 -17.54 5.20 5.25
CA ALA A 46 -18.00 3.95 5.86
C ALA A 46 -19.21 4.16 6.78
N SER A 47 -19.30 5.31 7.45
CA SER A 47 -20.44 5.70 8.30
C SER A 47 -21.57 6.41 7.55
N SER A 48 -21.44 6.60 6.23
CA SER A 48 -22.44 7.34 5.45
C SER A 48 -23.77 6.59 5.39
N PRO A 49 -24.92 7.26 5.60
CA PRO A 49 -26.25 6.65 5.49
C PRO A 49 -26.65 6.35 4.04
N LEU A 50 -25.84 6.75 3.06
CA LEU A 50 -26.07 6.47 1.65
C LEU A 50 -25.86 4.97 1.37
N ALA A 51 -26.87 4.32 0.80
CA ALA A 51 -26.78 2.94 0.33
C ALA A 51 -25.91 2.85 -0.94
N LEU A 52 -24.60 2.94 -0.77
CA LEU A 52 -23.62 2.81 -1.84
C LEU A 52 -23.27 1.34 -2.09
N SER A 53 -23.19 0.96 -3.35
CA SER A 53 -22.60 -0.33 -3.73
C SER A 53 -21.12 -0.39 -3.34
N ALA A 54 -20.54 -1.60 -3.30
CA ALA A 54 -19.10 -1.76 -3.07
C ALA A 54 -18.25 -1.01 -4.11
N SER A 55 -18.65 -1.05 -5.39
CA SER A 55 -17.95 -0.36 -6.47
C SER A 55 -18.03 1.17 -6.34
N GLN A 56 -19.19 1.70 -5.96
CA GLN A 56 -19.37 3.14 -5.71
C GLN A 56 -18.52 3.63 -4.53
N ARG A 57 -18.43 2.85 -3.44
CA ARG A 57 -17.55 3.18 -2.32
C ARG A 57 -16.09 3.18 -2.73
N GLN A 58 -15.66 2.18 -3.51
CA GLN A 58 -14.28 2.12 -4.00
C GLN A 58 -13.93 3.33 -4.88
N GLU A 59 -14.84 3.76 -5.75
CA GLU A 59 -14.63 4.96 -6.56
C GLU A 59 -14.55 6.23 -5.72
N GLN A 60 -15.41 6.39 -4.71
CA GLN A 60 -15.31 7.53 -3.80
C GLN A 60 -13.99 7.53 -3.02
N VAL A 61 -13.53 6.39 -2.53
CA VAL A 61 -12.22 6.28 -1.86
C VAL A 61 -11.09 6.67 -2.83
N ARG A 62 -11.12 6.20 -4.07
CA ARG A 62 -10.15 6.58 -5.11
C ARG A 62 -10.16 8.10 -5.34
N GLN A 63 -11.34 8.71 -5.42
CA GLN A 63 -11.45 10.16 -5.58
C GLN A 63 -10.85 10.91 -4.38
N LYS A 64 -11.14 10.49 -3.14
CA LYS A 64 -10.53 11.09 -1.93
C LYS A 64 -9.00 10.98 -1.92
N VAL A 65 -8.45 9.84 -2.37
CA VAL A 65 -7.01 9.65 -2.53
C VAL A 65 -6.43 10.65 -3.54
N LEU A 66 -7.09 10.79 -4.70
CA LEU A 66 -6.67 11.73 -5.74
C LEU A 66 -6.71 13.19 -5.24
N ASP A 67 -7.78 13.57 -4.54
CA ASP A 67 -7.96 14.90 -3.97
C ASP A 67 -6.87 15.19 -2.93
N ALA A 68 -6.57 14.23 -2.05
CA ALA A 68 -5.51 14.36 -1.06
C ALA A 68 -4.12 14.49 -1.70
N ALA A 69 -3.84 13.71 -2.76
CA ALA A 69 -2.60 13.82 -3.51
C ALA A 69 -2.47 15.20 -4.18
N ARG A 70 -3.53 15.69 -4.84
CA ARG A 70 -3.54 17.02 -5.47
C ARG A 70 -3.35 18.15 -4.46
N ALA A 71 -3.99 18.05 -3.29
CA ALA A 71 -3.84 19.04 -2.21
C ALA A 71 -2.41 19.06 -1.64
N TYR A 72 -1.76 17.89 -1.52
CA TYR A 72 -0.41 17.81 -0.97
C TYR A 72 0.69 18.23 -1.95
N PHE A 73 0.56 17.84 -3.23
CA PHE A 73 1.58 18.12 -4.25
C PHE A 73 1.48 19.56 -4.80
N THR A 74 1.71 20.54 -3.92
CA THR A 74 1.93 21.95 -4.32
C THR A 74 3.17 22.07 -5.24
N PRO A 75 3.35 23.18 -5.98
CA PRO A 75 4.53 23.38 -6.82
C PRO A 75 5.87 23.13 -6.10
N GLU A 76 6.00 23.58 -4.85
CA GLU A 76 7.21 23.42 -4.03
C GLU A 76 7.44 21.96 -3.64
N VAL A 77 6.37 21.26 -3.24
CA VAL A 77 6.41 19.84 -2.91
C VAL A 77 6.76 19.01 -4.15
N ARG A 78 6.15 19.32 -5.30
CA ARG A 78 6.46 18.69 -6.59
C ARG A 78 7.95 18.82 -6.93
N GLN A 79 8.54 20.01 -6.81
CA GLN A 79 9.96 20.18 -7.05
C GLN A 79 10.84 19.41 -6.07
N ARG A 80 10.45 19.32 -4.79
CA ARG A 80 11.19 18.55 -3.78
C ARG A 80 11.18 17.05 -4.11
N TYR A 81 10.01 16.49 -4.40
CA TYR A 81 9.87 15.09 -4.79
C TYR A 81 10.56 14.80 -6.11
N ALA A 82 10.47 15.69 -7.09
CA ALA A 82 11.19 15.57 -8.35
C ALA A 82 12.71 15.43 -8.15
N ARG A 83 13.31 16.28 -7.32
CA ARG A 83 14.75 16.18 -7.00
C ARG A 83 15.10 14.90 -6.25
N ARG A 84 14.19 14.39 -5.42
CA ARG A 84 14.37 13.10 -4.71
C ARG A 84 14.31 11.93 -5.70
N LEU A 85 13.31 11.89 -6.58
CA LEU A 85 13.19 10.89 -7.65
C LEU A 85 14.38 10.95 -8.62
N TRP A 86 14.89 12.14 -8.93
CA TRP A 86 16.06 12.31 -9.79
C TRP A 86 17.31 11.65 -9.21
N ARG A 87 17.53 11.77 -7.90
CA ARG A 87 18.63 11.08 -7.20
C ARG A 87 18.40 9.57 -7.19
N MET A 88 17.16 9.14 -6.98
CA MET A 88 16.80 7.73 -6.98
C MET A 88 17.00 7.07 -8.34
N ALA A 89 16.72 7.80 -9.43
CA ALA A 89 17.02 7.34 -10.77
C ALA A 89 18.51 7.06 -10.98
N ALA A 90 19.41 7.91 -10.48
CA ALA A 90 20.84 7.69 -10.55
C ALA A 90 21.27 6.43 -9.76
N PHE A 91 20.63 6.19 -8.61
CA PHE A 91 20.85 4.97 -7.84
C PHE A 91 20.36 3.71 -8.60
N PHE A 92 19.21 3.78 -9.27
CA PHE A 92 18.72 2.70 -10.13
C PHE A 92 19.64 2.44 -11.33
N GLU A 93 20.19 3.48 -11.95
CA GLU A 93 21.21 3.37 -13.02
C GLU A 93 22.46 2.62 -12.50
N ASN A 94 22.98 3.03 -11.34
CA ASN A 94 24.16 2.42 -10.72
C ASN A 94 23.95 0.98 -10.24
N THR A 95 22.69 0.56 -10.08
CA THR A 95 22.32 -0.81 -9.65
C THR A 95 21.74 -1.64 -10.79
N ALA A 96 22.00 -1.25 -12.05
CA ALA A 96 21.57 -1.97 -13.25
C ALA A 96 20.04 -2.18 -13.36
N ARG A 97 19.26 -1.20 -12.90
CA ARG A 97 17.78 -1.16 -12.98
C ARG A 97 17.31 -0.06 -13.94
N PRO A 98 17.53 -0.21 -15.26
CA PRO A 98 17.33 0.88 -16.23
C PRO A 98 15.86 1.27 -16.40
N LEU A 99 14.92 0.32 -16.24
CA LEU A 99 13.48 0.62 -16.37
C LEU A 99 13.00 1.55 -15.25
N GLN A 100 13.35 1.21 -14.00
CA GLN A 100 13.02 2.01 -12.82
C GLN A 100 13.71 3.38 -12.87
N ALA A 101 14.96 3.43 -13.35
CA ALA A 101 15.64 4.68 -13.61
C ALA A 101 14.87 5.56 -14.60
N ALA A 102 14.49 5.01 -15.76
CA ALA A 102 13.76 5.75 -16.79
C ALA A 102 12.42 6.30 -16.26
N MET A 103 11.65 5.46 -15.54
CA MET A 103 10.42 5.88 -14.88
C MET A 103 10.66 7.02 -13.89
N ALA A 104 11.64 6.87 -12.98
CA ALA A 104 11.96 7.90 -11.99
C ALA A 104 12.47 9.20 -12.64
N ARG A 105 13.24 9.13 -13.74
CA ARG A 105 13.67 10.31 -14.50
C ARG A 105 12.50 11.04 -15.15
N GLY A 106 11.61 10.30 -15.82
CA GLY A 106 10.44 10.88 -16.48
C GLY A 106 9.54 11.57 -15.48
N GLU A 107 9.27 10.89 -14.38
CA GLU A 107 8.39 11.42 -13.34
C GLU A 107 8.99 12.61 -12.59
N ALA A 108 10.30 12.57 -12.33
CA ALA A 108 11.00 13.72 -11.80
C ALA A 108 10.89 14.95 -12.71
N ARG A 109 11.07 14.80 -14.03
CA ARG A 109 10.95 15.94 -14.96
C ARG A 109 9.53 16.51 -14.95
N ARG A 110 8.52 15.64 -15.08
CA ARG A 110 7.11 16.08 -15.11
C ARG A 110 6.69 16.80 -13.84
N LEU A 111 7.03 16.24 -12.67
CA LEU A 111 6.75 16.89 -11.39
C LEU A 111 7.49 18.23 -11.27
N PHE A 112 8.76 18.30 -11.65
CA PHE A 112 9.56 19.52 -11.53
C PHE A 112 9.00 20.68 -12.38
N HIS A 113 8.52 20.36 -13.58
CA HIS A 113 8.00 21.33 -14.55
C HIS A 113 6.48 21.53 -14.46
N GLY A 114 5.82 20.93 -13.45
CA GLY A 114 4.40 21.15 -13.19
C GLY A 114 3.46 20.59 -14.27
N VAL A 115 3.85 19.53 -14.97
CA VAL A 115 2.97 18.89 -15.98
C VAL A 115 1.87 18.12 -15.28
N GLU A 116 0.66 18.67 -15.29
CA GLU A 116 -0.45 18.18 -14.46
C GLU A 116 -1.21 17.00 -15.08
N GLU A 117 -1.24 16.88 -16.41
CA GLU A 117 -2.00 15.83 -17.10
C GLU A 117 -1.14 15.00 -18.06
N PRO A 118 -1.31 13.65 -18.08
CA PRO A 118 -2.12 12.86 -17.14
C PRO A 118 -1.55 12.93 -15.71
N TYR A 119 -2.41 13.00 -14.70
CA TYR A 119 -1.95 13.12 -13.30
C TYR A 119 -1.00 11.98 -12.89
N SER A 120 0.02 12.33 -12.10
CA SER A 120 1.09 11.42 -11.70
C SER A 120 0.57 10.24 -10.88
N ARG A 121 0.70 9.02 -11.43
CA ARG A 121 0.37 7.78 -10.70
C ARG A 121 1.30 7.57 -9.52
N PHE A 122 2.53 8.06 -9.59
CA PHE A 122 3.45 8.07 -8.45
C PHE A 122 2.87 8.88 -7.27
N ALA A 123 2.36 10.09 -7.54
CA ALA A 123 1.78 10.97 -6.52
C ALA A 123 0.49 10.39 -5.93
N GLU A 124 -0.39 9.85 -6.77
CA GLU A 124 -1.62 9.18 -6.35
C GLU A 124 -1.32 7.94 -5.47
N THR A 125 -0.41 7.06 -5.92
CA THR A 125 -0.08 5.82 -5.20
C THR A 125 0.59 6.06 -3.86
N LEU A 126 1.30 7.18 -3.68
CA LEU A 126 1.85 7.57 -2.38
C LEU A 126 0.76 7.64 -1.29
N PHE A 127 -0.44 8.10 -1.65
CA PHE A 127 -1.60 8.16 -0.76
C PHE A 127 -2.43 6.88 -0.80
N ALA A 128 -2.60 6.27 -1.97
CA ALA A 128 -3.42 5.07 -2.12
C ALA A 128 -2.95 3.93 -1.21
N LYS A 129 -1.63 3.73 -1.08
CA LYS A 129 -1.08 2.66 -0.26
C LYS A 129 -1.37 2.82 1.24
N VAL A 130 -1.54 4.05 1.72
CA VAL A 130 -1.91 4.32 3.12
C VAL A 130 -3.28 3.73 3.42
N VAL A 131 -4.23 3.90 2.51
CA VAL A 131 -5.59 3.34 2.64
C VAL A 131 -5.54 1.81 2.65
N VAL A 132 -4.75 1.21 1.76
CA VAL A 132 -4.57 -0.25 1.70
C VAL A 132 -3.96 -0.80 2.99
N LEU A 133 -2.91 -0.16 3.51
CA LEU A 133 -2.27 -0.54 4.77
C LEU A 133 -3.22 -0.42 5.96
N ALA A 134 -4.01 0.66 6.03
CA ALA A 134 -5.00 0.85 7.07
C ALA A 134 -6.10 -0.22 7.03
N ALA A 135 -6.61 -0.57 5.84
CA ALA A 135 -7.60 -1.62 5.67
C ALA A 135 -7.06 -2.99 6.09
N ALA A 136 -5.83 -3.33 5.71
CA ALA A 136 -5.17 -4.57 6.13
C ALA A 136 -4.98 -4.64 7.65
N GLY A 137 -4.57 -3.53 8.27
CA GLY A 137 -4.45 -3.43 9.73
C GLY A 137 -5.78 -3.60 10.46
N ALA A 138 -6.88 -3.06 9.94
CA ALA A 138 -8.21 -3.22 10.51
C ALA A 138 -8.71 -4.68 10.40
N GLN A 139 -8.46 -5.34 9.26
CA GLN A 139 -8.80 -6.75 9.06
C GLN A 139 -8.04 -7.68 10.02
N ALA A 140 -6.74 -7.43 10.20
CA ALA A 140 -5.91 -8.21 11.14
C ALA A 140 -6.40 -8.08 12.59
N GLN A 141 -6.79 -6.88 13.01
CA GLN A 141 -7.35 -6.64 14.35
C GLN A 141 -8.70 -7.33 14.55
N ALA A 142 -9.59 -7.29 13.55
CA ALA A 142 -10.88 -7.98 13.62
C ALA A 142 -10.70 -9.51 13.70
N ALA A 143 -9.75 -10.07 12.95
CA ALA A 143 -9.41 -11.49 13.03
C ALA A 143 -8.87 -11.88 14.41
N ALA A 144 -7.99 -11.06 15.00
CA ALA A 144 -7.46 -11.30 16.35
C ALA A 144 -8.54 -11.20 17.43
N ALA A 145 -9.49 -10.27 17.31
CA ALA A 145 -10.59 -10.11 18.26
C ALA A 145 -11.60 -11.28 18.23
N THR A 146 -11.69 -11.99 17.10
CA THR A 146 -12.60 -13.14 16.92
C THR A 146 -11.94 -14.47 17.30
N GLY A 147 -10.62 -14.50 17.50
CA GLY A 147 -9.87 -15.66 17.98
C GLY A 147 -9.83 -15.73 19.51
N ALA A 148 -10.74 -16.50 20.12
CA ALA A 148 -10.70 -16.83 21.55
C ALA A 148 -9.42 -17.63 21.90
N PRO A 149 -8.86 -17.49 23.13
CA PRO A 149 -7.74 -18.31 23.56
C PRO A 149 -8.24 -19.74 23.75
N ALA A 150 -7.63 -20.70 23.06
CA ALA A 150 -7.79 -22.10 23.40
C ALA A 150 -7.07 -22.34 24.74
N SER A 151 -7.80 -22.14 25.85
CA SER A 151 -7.51 -22.79 27.12
C SER A 151 -7.71 -24.30 26.92
N GLY A 152 -6.70 -24.95 26.32
CA GLY A 152 -6.60 -26.39 26.23
C GLY A 152 -5.99 -26.93 27.51
N GLU A 153 -6.82 -27.07 28.53
CA GLU A 153 -6.54 -27.92 29.69
C GLU A 153 -6.33 -29.36 29.17
N PRO A 154 -5.20 -30.04 29.47
CA PRO A 154 -4.95 -31.39 28.96
C PRO A 154 -5.87 -32.40 29.68
N PRO A 155 -6.65 -33.23 28.97
CA PRO A 155 -7.44 -34.26 29.64
C PRO A 155 -6.55 -35.41 30.10
N ALA A 156 -6.79 -35.89 31.32
CA ALA A 156 -6.13 -37.03 31.94
C ALA A 156 -6.37 -38.33 31.13
N PRO A 157 -5.40 -39.28 31.11
CA PRO A 157 -5.55 -40.52 30.36
C PRO A 157 -6.45 -41.52 31.12
N ALA A 158 -7.56 -41.90 30.50
CA ALA A 158 -8.36 -43.06 30.92
C ALA A 158 -7.70 -44.35 30.40
N THR A 159 -7.33 -45.25 31.32
CA THR A 159 -6.92 -46.63 31.04
C THR A 159 -8.08 -47.46 30.48
N PRO A 160 -7.84 -48.31 29.45
CA PRO A 160 -8.73 -49.43 29.16
C PRO A 160 -8.02 -50.77 29.43
N GLU A 161 -8.47 -51.47 30.47
CA GLU A 161 -8.39 -52.94 30.51
C GLU A 161 -9.33 -53.51 29.44
N ARG A 162 -8.82 -54.41 28.58
CA ARG A 162 -9.67 -55.41 27.92
C ARG A 162 -8.91 -56.71 27.70
N ARG A 163 -9.38 -57.75 28.40
CA ARG A 163 -8.99 -59.16 28.30
C ARG A 163 -9.09 -59.67 26.86
N GLY A 164 -8.02 -60.27 26.36
CA GLY A 164 -8.03 -61.13 25.18
C GLY A 164 -8.30 -62.60 25.57
N PRO A 165 -9.17 -63.33 24.85
CA PRO A 165 -9.39 -64.75 25.07
C PRO A 165 -8.43 -65.58 24.20
N GLY A 166 -7.82 -66.62 24.76
CA GLY A 166 -7.18 -67.67 23.97
C GLY A 166 -5.76 -68.05 24.40
N GLY A 167 -5.72 -68.91 25.42
CA GLY A 167 -4.82 -70.05 25.59
C GLY A 167 -3.41 -70.05 24.98
N LEU A 168 -2.41 -70.20 25.85
CA LEU A 168 -1.47 -71.32 25.82
C LEU A 168 -0.81 -71.48 27.20
N ILE A 169 -0.84 -72.72 27.69
CA ILE A 169 -0.43 -73.17 29.03
C ILE A 169 0.99 -73.77 28.93
N LEU A 170 1.91 -73.25 29.77
CA LEU A 170 3.06 -73.88 30.48
C LEU A 170 4.15 -74.63 29.67
N PRO A 171 5.33 -74.96 30.24
CA PRO A 171 5.82 -74.83 31.63
C PRO A 171 6.88 -73.75 31.90
#